data_AF-A0A1H7ZFS1-F1
#
_entry.id   AF-A0A1H7ZFS1-F1
#
_cell.length_a   1.000
_cell.length_b   1.000
_cell.length_c   1.000
_cell.angle_alpha   90.00
_cell.angle_beta   90.00
_cell.angle_gamma   90.00
#
_symmetry.space_group_name_H-M   'P 1'
#
loop_
_entity.id
_entity.type
_entity.pdbx_description
1 polymer ?
#
loop_
_entity_poly.entity_id
_entity_poly.type
_entity_poly.pdbx_seq_one_letter_code
_entity_poly.pdbx_strand_id
1 'polypeptide(L)'
;MTREQRAQVIGQPLRVFAGLLALLLVTFGYAYLPGGPLKTEVALAVAAAKALLIATFFMQLRQAVWLVRLAALGGLVWACFLYIITFSDYLTR
;
A
#
# COMPACT_ATOMS: atom_id res chain seq x y z
N MET A 1 16.97 -15.27 -22.41
CA MET A 1 15.59 -15.16 -21.88
C MET A 1 14.64 -15.81 -22.86
N THR A 2 14.04 -16.94 -22.48
CA THR A 2 13.03 -17.65 -23.29
C THR A 2 11.74 -16.82 -23.37
N ARG A 3 10.98 -16.91 -24.48
CA ARG A 3 9.78 -16.08 -24.72
C ARG A 3 8.74 -16.17 -23.58
N GLU A 4 8.66 -17.32 -22.92
CA GLU A 4 7.75 -17.57 -21.80
C GLU A 4 8.13 -16.81 -20.51
N GLN A 5 9.43 -16.67 -20.21
CA GLN A 5 9.89 -15.83 -19.09
C GLN A 5 9.50 -14.37 -19.30
N ARG A 6 9.54 -13.86 -20.54
CA ARG A 6 9.15 -12.46 -20.84
C ARG A 6 7.67 -12.23 -20.56
N ALA A 7 6.81 -13.18 -20.92
CA ALA A 7 5.38 -13.10 -20.63
C ALA A 7 5.07 -13.11 -19.12
N GLN A 8 5.81 -13.91 -18.34
CA GLN A 8 5.67 -13.93 -16.87
C GLN A 8 6.16 -12.66 -16.19
N VAL A 9 7.30 -12.13 -16.64
CA VAL A 9 7.90 -10.88 -16.10
C VAL A 9 6.99 -9.67 -16.31
N ILE A 10 6.19 -9.65 -17.38
CA ILE A 10 5.29 -8.53 -17.70
C ILE A 10 3.88 -8.77 -17.15
N GLY A 11 3.38 -10.01 -17.20
CA GLY A 11 2.00 -10.33 -16.86
C GLY A 11 1.65 -10.11 -15.38
N GLN A 12 2.55 -10.45 -14.46
CA GLN A 12 2.31 -10.24 -13.03
C GLN A 12 2.26 -8.75 -12.65
N PRO A 13 3.28 -7.92 -12.98
CA PRO A 13 3.25 -6.49 -12.68
C PRO A 13 2.05 -5.78 -13.29
N LEU A 14 1.63 -6.16 -14.49
CA LEU A 14 0.49 -5.54 -15.16
C LEU A 14 -0.84 -5.78 -14.42
N ARG A 15 -1.03 -6.98 -13.86
CA ARG A 15 -2.21 -7.28 -13.01
C ARG A 15 -2.22 -6.46 -11.73
N VAL A 16 -1.07 -6.34 -11.07
CA VAL A 16 -0.93 -5.52 -9.85
C VAL A 16 -1.15 -4.04 -10.19
N PHE A 17 -0.61 -3.57 -11.32
CA PHE A 17 -0.80 -2.22 -11.83
C PHE A 17 -2.27 -1.91 -12.10
N ALA A 18 -3.00 -2.83 -12.74
CA ALA A 18 -4.45 -2.69 -12.92
C ALA A 18 -5.18 -2.60 -11.58
N GLY A 19 -4.80 -3.41 -10.58
CA GLY A 19 -5.31 -3.29 -9.21
C GLY A 19 -5.02 -1.92 -8.59
N LEU A 20 -3.80 -1.42 -8.71
CA LEU A 20 -3.43 -0.08 -8.23
C LEU A 20 -4.22 1.04 -8.92
N LEU A 21 -4.48 0.91 -10.22
CA LEU A 21 -5.35 1.84 -10.96
C LEU A 21 -6.80 1.79 -10.47
N ALA A 22 -7.34 0.60 -10.19
CA ALA A 22 -8.68 0.48 -9.61
C ALA A 22 -8.75 1.18 -8.25
N LEU A 23 -7.78 0.94 -7.36
CA LEU A 23 -7.70 1.63 -6.07
C LEU A 23 -7.50 3.14 -6.22
N LEU A 24 -6.78 3.59 -7.25
CA LEU A 24 -6.64 5.00 -7.59
C LEU A 24 -7.99 5.62 -7.96
N LEU A 25 -8.75 4.97 -8.85
CA LEU A 25 -10.08 5.43 -9.26
C LEU A 25 -11.04 5.51 -8.08
N VAL A 26 -10.98 4.54 -7.16
CA VAL A 26 -11.76 4.59 -5.91
C VAL A 26 -11.41 5.84 -5.09
N THR A 27 -10.11 6.11 -4.88
CA THR A 27 -9.69 7.30 -4.10
C THR A 27 -10.11 8.59 -4.79
N PHE A 28 -9.91 8.65 -6.11
CA PHE A 28 -10.24 9.81 -6.93
C PHE A 28 -11.74 10.08 -6.90
N GLY A 29 -12.57 9.09 -7.23
CA GLY A 29 -14.03 9.24 -7.20
C GLY A 29 -14.55 9.64 -5.82
N TYR A 30 -13.99 9.05 -4.74
CA TYR A 30 -14.40 9.40 -3.38
C TYR A 30 -13.99 10.81 -2.97
N ALA A 31 -12.86 11.31 -3.47
CA ALA A 31 -12.40 12.67 -3.19
C ALA A 31 -13.39 13.72 -3.71
N TYR A 32 -13.89 13.53 -4.94
CA TYR A 32 -14.80 14.49 -5.59
C TYR A 32 -16.27 14.34 -5.21
N LEU A 33 -16.67 13.33 -4.44
CA LEU A 33 -18.03 13.19 -3.94
C LEU A 33 -18.31 14.24 -2.84
N PRO A 34 -19.15 15.27 -3.04
CA PRO A 34 -19.43 16.25 -2.00
C PRO A 34 -20.26 15.61 -0.86
N GLY A 35 -19.88 15.87 0.39
CA GLY A 35 -20.63 15.42 1.58
C GLY A 35 -20.49 13.93 1.95
N GLY A 36 -19.58 13.18 1.33
CA GLY A 36 -19.33 11.78 1.70
C GLY A 36 -18.86 11.65 3.16
N PRO A 37 -19.54 10.87 4.02
CA PRO A 37 -19.02 10.55 5.36
C PRO A 37 -17.73 9.74 5.25
N LEU A 38 -16.88 9.72 6.27
CA LEU A 38 -15.71 8.82 6.34
C LEU A 38 -14.64 8.98 5.22
N LYS A 39 -14.44 10.20 4.69
CA LYS A 39 -13.43 10.50 3.64
C LYS A 39 -12.01 10.11 4.02
N THR A 40 -11.62 10.45 5.24
CA THR A 40 -10.26 10.23 5.72
C THR A 40 -10.01 8.74 5.92
N GLU A 41 -10.98 8.03 6.47
CA GLU A 41 -10.95 6.61 6.82
C GLU A 41 -10.88 5.74 5.56
N VAL A 42 -11.71 6.05 4.56
CA VAL A 42 -11.66 5.37 3.25
C VAL A 42 -10.34 5.66 2.55
N ALA A 43 -9.86 6.90 2.55
CA ALA A 43 -8.58 7.25 1.94
C ALA A 43 -7.42 6.49 2.59
N LEU A 44 -7.40 6.38 3.92
CA LEU A 44 -6.40 5.63 4.68
C LEU A 44 -6.48 4.12 4.39
N ALA A 45 -7.69 3.54 4.36
CA ALA A 45 -7.87 2.12 4.02
C ALA A 45 -7.35 1.80 2.61
N VAL A 46 -7.65 2.66 1.64
CA VAL A 46 -7.15 2.50 0.27
C VAL A 46 -5.64 2.70 0.18
N ALA A 47 -5.07 3.66 0.93
CA ALA A 47 -3.62 3.85 1.00
C ALA A 47 -2.91 2.61 1.59
N ALA A 48 -3.45 2.03 2.66
CA ALA A 48 -2.92 0.80 3.25
C ALA A 48 -2.97 -0.39 2.27
N ALA A 49 -4.08 -0.55 1.55
CA ALA A 49 -4.23 -1.59 0.53
C ALA A 49 -3.23 -1.42 -0.63
N LYS A 50 -3.00 -0.18 -1.10
CA LYS A 50 -1.96 0.13 -2.10
C LYS A 50 -0.57 -0.24 -1.59
N ALA A 51 -0.23 0.15 -0.35
CA ALA A 51 1.05 -0.15 0.26
C ALA A 51 1.30 -1.67 0.36
N LEU A 52 0.28 -2.46 0.74
CA LEU A 52 0.38 -3.92 0.80
C LEU A 52 0.63 -4.55 -0.57
N LEU A 53 -0.07 -4.10 -1.62
CA LEU A 53 0.17 -4.58 -3.00
C LEU A 53 1.61 -4.28 -3.44
N ILE A 54 2.10 -3.08 -3.16
CA ILE A 54 3.46 -2.67 -3.52
C ILE A 54 4.49 -3.49 -2.75
N ALA A 55 4.34 -3.59 -1.43
CA ALA A 55 5.26 -4.34 -0.58
C ALA A 55 5.33 -5.82 -0.98
N THR A 56 4.20 -6.46 -1.25
CA THR A 56 4.17 -7.90 -1.56
C THR A 56 4.70 -8.24 -2.95
N PHE A 57 4.37 -7.44 -3.97
CA PHE A 57 4.69 -7.76 -5.37
C PHE A 57 5.87 -6.97 -5.94
N PHE A 58 5.93 -5.65 -5.72
CA PHE A 58 6.97 -4.80 -6.31
C PHE A 58 8.26 -4.78 -5.49
N MET A 59 8.16 -4.82 -4.15
CA MET A 59 9.33 -4.95 -3.29
C MET A 59 9.82 -6.41 -3.14
N GLN A 60 9.17 -7.35 -3.83
CA GLN A 60 9.46 -8.79 -3.78
C GLN A 60 9.55 -9.34 -2.34
N LEU A 61 8.84 -8.72 -1.38
CA LEU A 61 8.95 -9.07 0.03
C LEU A 61 8.47 -10.50 0.32
N ARG A 62 7.59 -11.02 -0.55
CA ARG A 62 7.16 -12.43 -0.54
C ARG A 62 8.31 -13.39 -0.86
N GLN A 63 9.27 -13.00 -1.69
CA GLN A 63 10.40 -13.83 -2.11
C GLN A 63 11.68 -13.53 -1.30
N ALA A 64 11.66 -12.44 -0.53
CA ALA A 64 12.78 -12.00 0.27
C ALA A 64 13.11 -12.96 1.43
N VAL A 65 14.39 -12.99 1.83
CA VAL A 65 14.88 -13.71 3.00
C VAL A 65 14.29 -13.16 4.31
N TRP A 66 14.30 -13.99 5.36
CA TRP A 66 13.68 -13.64 6.64
C TRP A 66 14.19 -12.33 7.25
N LEU A 67 15.49 -12.05 7.14
CA LEU A 67 16.09 -10.81 7.65
C LEU A 67 15.48 -9.55 7.02
N VAL A 68 15.21 -9.58 5.71
CA VAL A 68 14.60 -8.45 4.98
C VAL A 68 13.14 -8.25 5.42
N ARG A 69 12.41 -9.34 5.65
CA ARG A 69 11.03 -9.27 6.15
C ARG A 69 10.98 -8.68 7.57
N LEU A 70 11.89 -9.09 8.44
CA LEU A 70 12.00 -8.53 9.79
C LEU A 70 12.37 -7.05 9.75
N ALA A 71 13.29 -6.64 8.88
CA ALA A 71 13.64 -5.23 8.71
C ALA A 71 12.44 -4.40 8.22
N ALA A 72 11.67 -4.91 7.26
CA ALA A 72 10.46 -4.25 6.78
C ALA A 72 9.39 -4.12 7.88
N LEU A 73 9.20 -5.16 8.70
CA LEU A 73 8.32 -5.11 9.87
C LEU A 73 8.83 -4.11 10.91
N GLY A 74 10.13 -4.05 11.16
CA GLY A 74 10.75 -3.06 12.05
C GLY A 74 10.47 -1.64 11.59
N GLY A 75 10.62 -1.36 10.29
CA GLY A 75 10.25 -0.06 9.71
C GLY A 75 8.76 0.26 9.84
N LEU A 76 7.88 -0.73 9.63
CA LEU A 76 6.43 -0.56 9.80
C LEU A 76 6.05 -0.26 11.25
N VAL A 77 6.61 -1.02 12.20
CA VAL A 77 6.41 -0.81 13.65
C VAL A 77 6.89 0.59 14.04
N TRP A 78 8.05 1.00 13.56
CA TRP A 78 8.58 2.33 13.81
C TRP A 78 7.66 3.43 13.29
N ALA A 79 7.16 3.29 12.05
CA ALA A 79 6.19 4.23 11.48
C ALA A 79 4.89 4.30 12.31
N CYS A 80 4.37 3.16 12.78
CA CYS A 80 3.21 3.12 13.66
C CYS A 80 3.44 3.91 14.95
N PHE A 81 4.62 3.79 15.58
CA PHE A 81 4.95 4.59 16.76
C PHE A 81 4.91 6.09 16.47
N LEU A 82 5.51 6.53 15.34
CA LEU A 82 5.49 7.94 14.96
C LEU A 82 4.07 8.48 14.79
N TYR A 83 3.17 7.71 14.15
CA TYR A 83 1.77 8.10 14.02
C TYR A 83 1.05 8.13 15.36
N ILE A 84 1.21 7.10 16.21
CA ILE A 84 0.55 7.02 17.52
C ILE A 84 0.94 8.22 18.38
N ILE A 85 2.24 8.53 18.48
CA ILE A 85 2.73 9.67 19.26
C ILE A 85 2.16 10.97 18.71
N THR A 86 2.24 11.16 17.39
CA THR A 86 1.74 12.37 16.73
C THR A 86 0.25 12.59 16.98
N PHE A 87 -0.59 11.56 16.79
CA PHE A 87 -2.03 11.67 17.05
C PHE A 87 -2.36 11.85 18.53
N SER A 88 -1.57 11.27 19.43
CA SER A 88 -1.75 11.46 20.88
C SER A 88 -1.52 12.92 21.28
N ASP A 89 -0.51 13.57 20.68
CA ASP A 89 -0.24 14.99 20.90
C ASP A 89 -1.37 15.88 20.37
N TYR A 90 -1.92 15.56 19.19
CA TYR A 90 -3.06 16.28 18.62
C TYR A 90 -4.35 16.11 19.44
N LEU A 91 -4.58 14.94 20.03
CA LEU A 91 -5.79 14.66 20.83
C LEU A 91 -5.74 15.30 22.22
N THR A 92 -4.54 15.57 22.74
CA THR A 92 -4.34 16.11 24.09
C THR A 92 -4.25 17.64 24.12
N ARG A 93 -4.23 18.30 22.96
CA ARG A 93 -4.22 19.76 22.80
C ARG A 93 -5.58 20.29 22.37
#